data_AF-A0A7X7RSF3-F1
#
_entry.id   AF-A0A7X7RSF3-F1
#
_cell.length_a   1.000
_cell.length_b   1.000
_cell.length_c   1.000
_cell.angle_alpha   90.00
_cell.angle_beta   90.00
_cell.angle_gamma   90.00
#
_symmetry.space_group_name_H-M   'P 1'
#
loop_
_entity.id
_entity.type
_entity.pdbx_description
1 polymer ?
#
loop_
_entity_poly.entity_id
_entity_poly.type
_entity_poly.pdbx_seq_one_letter_code
_entity_poly.pdbx_strand_id
1 'polypeptide(L)'
;GKASFVFFSRIVPKKNLISAIKYFDTIDGEVNFDIYGPIEDDIYWKECQDAISKLPPNITVKHKGIIDHDHVFEVLSQYDAFLFPTWSENFGHVISEALFSECPVIISDQTPWRGLEEAGAGWDIELDNSSKFIQAINHVVHIDDNEQLKMRSHSKKYANSKFNLENLKNEYIKALNTL
;
A
#
# COMPACT_ATOMS: atom_id res chain seq x y z
N GLY A 1 17.99 6.50 4.30
CA GLY A 1 17.57 5.99 5.62
C GLY A 1 17.32 4.50 5.54
N LYS A 2 16.36 3.98 6.29
CA LYS A 2 15.94 2.57 6.23
C LYS A 2 14.43 2.45 6.38
N ALA A 3 13.78 1.66 5.54
CA ALA A 3 12.35 1.38 5.67
C ALA A 3 11.98 0.00 5.13
N SER A 4 10.86 -0.53 5.61
CA SER A 4 10.29 -1.79 5.14
C SER A 4 8.92 -1.54 4.50
N PHE A 5 8.73 -2.02 3.28
CA PHE A 5 7.50 -1.91 2.51
C PHE A 5 6.87 -3.28 2.33
N VAL A 6 5.55 -3.29 2.16
CA VAL A 6 4.81 -4.51 1.87
C VAL A 6 3.85 -4.33 0.70
N PHE A 7 3.77 -5.38 -0.14
CA PHE A 7 2.74 -5.55 -1.15
C PHE A 7 1.95 -6.81 -0.81
N PHE A 8 0.64 -6.73 -0.76
CA PHE A 8 -0.22 -7.88 -0.44
C PHE A 8 -1.37 -7.97 -1.44
N SER A 9 -1.27 -8.92 -2.38
CA SER A 9 -2.35 -9.29 -3.29
C SER A 9 -1.99 -10.52 -4.12
N ARG A 10 -2.94 -11.03 -4.89
CA ARG A 10 -2.69 -12.05 -5.93
C ARG A 10 -1.66 -11.53 -6.94
N ILE A 11 -0.66 -12.34 -7.27
CA ILE A 11 0.40 -11.95 -8.19
C ILE A 11 -0.08 -12.13 -9.63
N VAL A 12 -0.65 -11.05 -10.17
CA VAL A 12 -1.18 -10.96 -11.53
C VAL A 12 -0.90 -9.57 -12.13
N PRO A 13 -0.83 -9.41 -13.47
CA PRO A 13 -0.50 -8.15 -14.13
C PRO A 13 -1.34 -6.95 -13.67
N LYS A 14 -2.64 -7.19 -13.43
CA LYS A 14 -3.58 -6.14 -12.99
C LYS A 14 -3.17 -5.48 -11.66
N LYS A 15 -2.45 -6.19 -10.78
CA LYS A 15 -1.98 -5.63 -9.50
C LYS A 15 -0.67 -4.86 -9.61
N ASN A 16 -0.02 -4.92 -10.78
CA ASN A 16 1.10 -4.06 -11.15
C ASN A 16 2.32 -4.14 -10.21
N LEU A 17 2.57 -5.33 -9.66
CA LEU A 17 3.75 -5.60 -8.84
C LEU A 17 5.06 -5.26 -9.57
N ILE A 18 5.13 -5.50 -10.88
CA ILE A 18 6.31 -5.16 -11.70
C ILE A 18 6.71 -3.68 -11.59
N SER A 19 5.73 -2.77 -11.54
CA SER A 19 6.01 -1.34 -11.39
C SER A 19 6.42 -1.02 -9.96
N ALA A 20 5.74 -1.62 -8.97
CA ALA A 20 6.12 -1.49 -7.56
C ALA A 20 7.59 -1.87 -7.31
N ILE A 21 8.04 -2.99 -7.91
CA ILE A 21 9.44 -3.44 -7.86
C ILE A 21 10.36 -2.39 -8.50
N LYS A 22 10.03 -1.92 -9.71
CA LYS A 22 10.87 -0.97 -10.46
C LYS A 22 11.01 0.39 -9.80
N TYR A 23 10.05 0.83 -8.98
CA TYR A 23 10.17 2.09 -8.26
C TYR A 23 11.34 2.11 -7.27
N PHE A 24 11.86 0.95 -6.86
CA PHE A 24 13.01 0.86 -5.95
C PHE A 24 14.38 0.99 -6.66
N ASP A 25 14.43 1.01 -7.99
CA ASP A 25 15.70 1.02 -8.76
C ASP A 25 16.59 2.24 -8.46
N THR A 26 15.98 3.37 -8.11
CA THR A 26 16.67 4.65 -7.87
C THR A 26 16.55 5.13 -6.43
N ILE A 27 16.14 4.27 -5.49
CA ILE A 27 15.96 4.65 -4.09
C ILE A 27 17.29 4.56 -3.35
N ASP A 28 17.64 5.65 -2.66
CA ASP A 28 18.78 5.70 -1.75
C ASP A 28 18.36 5.26 -0.34
N GLY A 29 19.19 4.47 0.33
CA GLY A 29 18.89 3.88 1.64
C GLY A 29 18.60 2.37 1.63
N GLU A 30 18.54 1.77 2.82
CA GLU A 30 18.29 0.33 2.98
C GLU A 30 16.80 0.03 2.92
N VAL A 31 16.37 -0.83 1.99
CA VAL A 31 14.95 -1.15 1.84
C VAL A 31 14.72 -2.65 1.91
N ASN A 32 13.72 -3.04 2.69
CA ASN A 32 13.09 -4.35 2.57
C ASN A 32 11.74 -4.18 1.87
N PHE A 33 11.46 -5.00 0.86
CA PHE A 33 10.15 -5.03 0.21
C PHE A 33 9.62 -6.47 0.19
N ASP A 34 8.65 -6.74 1.04
CA ASP A 34 8.05 -8.06 1.15
C ASP A 34 6.75 -8.14 0.33
N ILE A 35 6.58 -9.28 -0.34
CA ILE A 35 5.46 -9.56 -1.24
C ILE A 35 4.69 -10.74 -0.67
N TYR A 36 3.41 -10.55 -0.39
CA TYR A 36 2.49 -11.59 0.03
C TYR A 36 1.37 -11.79 -0.99
N GLY A 37 0.93 -13.05 -1.11
CA GLY A 37 -0.19 -13.48 -1.92
C GLY A 37 0.15 -14.61 -2.88
N PRO A 38 -0.86 -15.33 -3.38
CA PRO A 38 -0.66 -16.47 -4.26
C PRO A 38 -0.13 -16.03 -5.63
N ILE A 39 0.79 -16.82 -6.18
CA ILE A 39 1.22 -16.69 -7.57
C ILE A 39 0.14 -17.33 -8.45
N GLU A 40 -0.60 -16.52 -9.21
CA GLU A 40 -1.66 -16.99 -10.12
C GLU A 40 -1.23 -16.89 -11.60
N ASP A 41 -0.15 -16.16 -11.88
CA ASP A 41 0.42 -16.00 -13.21
C ASP A 41 1.96 -16.18 -13.12
N ASP A 42 2.43 -17.38 -13.48
CA ASP A 42 3.85 -17.74 -13.43
C ASP A 42 4.70 -16.94 -14.42
N ILE A 43 4.14 -16.54 -15.56
CA ILE A 43 4.85 -15.73 -16.57
C ILE A 43 5.09 -14.34 -16.00
N TYR A 44 4.05 -13.73 -15.46
CA TYR A 44 4.16 -12.43 -14.81
C TYR A 44 5.07 -12.47 -13.58
N TRP A 45 5.01 -13.54 -12.80
CA TRP A 45 5.91 -13.71 -11.67
C TRP A 45 7.37 -13.83 -12.12
N LYS A 46 7.64 -14.55 -13.21
CA LYS A 46 8.99 -14.63 -13.78
C LYS A 46 9.52 -13.26 -14.21
N GLU A 47 8.68 -12.42 -14.83
CA GLU A 47 9.03 -11.02 -15.14
C GLU A 47 9.36 -10.22 -13.89
N CYS A 48 8.59 -10.40 -12.81
CA CYS A 48 8.86 -9.76 -11.51
C CYS A 48 10.20 -10.23 -10.92
N GLN A 49 10.51 -11.52 -10.98
CA GLN A 49 11.79 -12.07 -10.52
C GLN A 49 12.98 -11.49 -11.31
N ASP A 50 12.84 -11.35 -12.63
CA ASP A 50 13.87 -10.77 -13.47
C ASP A 50 14.08 -9.28 -13.17
N ALA A 51 13.02 -8.54 -12.81
CA ALA A 51 13.14 -7.17 -12.32
C ALA A 51 13.81 -7.11 -10.93
N ILE A 52 13.45 -8.01 -10.01
CA ILE A 52 14.07 -8.12 -8.68
C ILE A 52 15.58 -8.35 -8.80
N SER A 53 16.03 -9.21 -9.71
CA SER A 53 17.46 -9.49 -9.89
C SER A 53 18.31 -8.32 -10.37
N LYS A 54 17.66 -7.25 -10.88
CA LYS A 54 18.31 -6.05 -11.41
C LYS A 54 18.39 -4.93 -10.38
N LEU A 55 17.71 -5.06 -9.25
CA LEU A 55 17.69 -4.04 -8.21
C LEU A 55 19.08 -3.86 -7.59
N PRO A 56 19.38 -2.64 -7.11
CA PRO A 56 20.65 -2.37 -6.46
C PRO A 56 20.75 -3.10 -5.12
N PRO A 57 21.98 -3.37 -4.62
CA PRO A 57 22.21 -4.25 -3.47
C PRO A 57 21.62 -3.74 -2.14
N ASN A 58 21.23 -2.47 -2.06
CA ASN A 58 20.56 -1.88 -0.90
C ASN A 58 19.06 -2.23 -0.81
N ILE A 59 18.49 -2.89 -1.83
CA ILE A 59 17.08 -3.29 -1.87
C ILE A 59 16.99 -4.81 -1.76
N THR A 60 16.30 -5.29 -0.72
CA THR A 60 15.99 -6.71 -0.53
C THR A 60 14.52 -6.96 -0.79
N VAL A 61 14.21 -7.82 -1.77
CA VAL A 61 12.82 -8.21 -2.08
C VAL A 61 12.60 -9.68 -1.77
N LYS A 62 11.50 -10.02 -1.09
CA LYS A 62 11.15 -11.42 -0.77
C LYS A 62 9.67 -11.69 -1.01
N HIS A 63 9.38 -12.79 -1.68
CA HIS A 63 8.04 -13.39 -1.65
C HIS A 63 7.90 -14.22 -0.38
N LYS A 64 6.87 -13.92 0.41
CA LYS A 64 6.67 -14.44 1.76
C LYS A 64 5.51 -15.44 1.84
N GLY A 65 4.94 -15.82 0.70
CA GLY A 65 3.80 -16.73 0.63
C GLY A 65 2.46 -16.03 0.88
N ILE A 66 1.51 -16.76 1.45
CA ILE A 66 0.15 -16.29 1.72
C ILE A 66 0.03 -16.00 3.23
N ILE A 67 -0.68 -14.92 3.58
CA ILE A 67 -1.01 -14.61 4.97
C ILE A 67 -2.42 -15.14 5.26
N ASP A 68 -2.58 -15.84 6.38
CA ASP A 68 -3.90 -16.19 6.89
C ASP A 68 -4.66 -14.92 7.30
N HIS A 69 -5.96 -14.86 7.01
CA HIS A 69 -6.76 -13.65 7.22
C HIS A 69 -6.65 -13.08 8.66
N ASP A 70 -6.60 -13.95 9.66
CA ASP A 70 -6.50 -13.59 11.08
C ASP A 70 -5.18 -12.88 11.43
N HIS A 71 -4.13 -13.03 10.61
CA HIS A 71 -2.81 -12.43 10.82
C HIS A 71 -2.54 -11.21 9.94
N VAL A 72 -3.44 -10.87 9.01
CA VAL A 72 -3.20 -9.76 8.06
C VAL A 72 -2.91 -8.45 8.79
N PHE A 73 -3.71 -8.10 9.79
CA PHE A 73 -3.52 -6.84 10.53
C PHE A 73 -2.19 -6.81 11.30
N GLU A 74 -1.84 -7.93 11.95
CA GLU A 74 -0.58 -8.06 12.66
C GLU A 74 0.61 -7.88 11.71
N VAL A 75 0.61 -8.60 10.59
CA VAL A 75 1.69 -8.53 9.59
C VAL A 75 1.81 -7.12 9.01
N LEU A 76 0.71 -6.50 8.58
CA LEU A 76 0.74 -5.17 7.98
C LEU A 76 1.25 -4.10 8.97
N SER A 77 0.97 -4.23 10.26
CA SER A 77 1.43 -3.28 11.28
C SER A 77 2.96 -3.18 11.40
N GLN A 78 3.68 -4.22 10.97
CA GLN A 78 5.15 -4.32 11.06
C GLN A 78 5.88 -3.53 9.97
N TYR A 79 5.19 -3.06 8.93
CA TYR A 79 5.79 -2.34 7.80
C TYR A 79 5.60 -0.84 7.92
N ASP A 80 6.50 -0.08 7.30
CA ASP A 80 6.49 1.38 7.31
C ASP A 80 5.53 1.95 6.29
N ALA A 81 5.33 1.26 5.16
CA ALA A 81 4.26 1.56 4.22
C ALA A 81 3.83 0.35 3.39
N PHE A 82 2.55 0.35 3.01
CA PHE A 82 1.95 -0.56 2.06
C PHE A 82 2.00 0.05 0.66
N LEU A 83 2.62 -0.62 -0.32
CA LEU A 83 2.78 -0.14 -1.69
C LEU A 83 1.87 -0.92 -2.64
N PHE A 84 0.96 -0.24 -3.33
CA PHE A 84 -0.04 -0.90 -4.18
C PHE A 84 -0.48 -0.07 -5.40
N PRO A 85 0.35 0.01 -6.45
CA PRO A 85 0.08 0.76 -7.67
C PRO A 85 -0.82 -0.01 -8.65
N THR A 86 -1.91 -0.59 -8.17
CA THR A 86 -2.81 -1.48 -8.95
C THR A 86 -3.48 -0.77 -10.13
N TRP A 87 -3.76 -1.47 -11.24
CA TRP A 87 -4.52 -0.91 -12.36
C TRP A 87 -6.01 -0.76 -12.08
N SER A 88 -6.53 -1.53 -11.12
CA SER A 88 -7.92 -1.36 -10.67
C SER A 88 -8.17 -2.15 -9.39
N GLU A 89 -8.98 -1.56 -8.53
CA GLU A 89 -9.49 -2.19 -7.32
C GLU A 89 -10.91 -1.68 -7.03
N ASN A 90 -11.86 -2.59 -6.80
CA ASN A 90 -13.27 -2.22 -6.66
C ASN A 90 -13.60 -1.77 -5.23
N PHE A 91 -13.05 -2.49 -4.24
CA PHE A 91 -13.34 -2.24 -2.82
C PHE A 91 -12.10 -1.81 -2.05
N GLY A 92 -10.94 -2.38 -2.38
CA GLY A 92 -9.68 -2.03 -1.74
C GLY A 92 -9.61 -2.53 -0.30
N HIS A 93 -10.14 -3.72 -0.02
CA HIS A 93 -10.12 -4.33 1.32
C HIS A 93 -8.71 -4.35 1.91
N VAL A 94 -7.71 -4.74 1.12
CA VAL A 94 -6.31 -4.75 1.59
C VAL A 94 -5.77 -3.36 1.92
N ILE A 95 -6.23 -2.33 1.23
CA ILE A 95 -5.86 -0.93 1.53
C ILE A 95 -6.49 -0.51 2.87
N SER A 96 -7.76 -0.87 3.11
CA SER A 96 -8.36 -0.63 4.43
C SER A 96 -7.68 -1.41 5.55
N GLU A 97 -7.31 -2.67 5.32
CA GLU A 97 -6.59 -3.50 6.29
C GLU A 97 -5.26 -2.84 6.66
N ALA A 98 -4.49 -2.36 5.67
CA ALA A 98 -3.25 -1.60 5.91
C ALA A 98 -3.51 -0.34 6.76
N LEU A 99 -4.48 0.49 6.37
CA LEU A 99 -4.78 1.74 7.08
C LEU A 99 -5.23 1.48 8.53
N PHE A 100 -6.07 0.47 8.78
CA PHE A 100 -6.49 0.08 10.13
C PHE A 100 -5.36 -0.50 10.96
N SER A 101 -4.37 -1.11 10.32
CA SER A 101 -3.15 -1.63 10.93
C SER A 101 -2.11 -0.56 11.23
N GLU A 102 -2.48 0.73 11.12
CA GLU A 102 -1.56 1.86 11.28
C GLU A 102 -0.38 1.77 10.29
N CYS A 103 -0.63 1.23 9.09
CA CYS A 103 0.32 1.14 7.99
C CYS A 103 -0.07 2.18 6.92
N PRO A 104 0.70 3.26 6.75
CA PRO A 104 0.50 4.24 5.67
C PRO A 104 0.50 3.57 4.30
N VAL A 105 -0.24 4.13 3.34
CA VAL A 105 -0.43 3.50 2.03
C VAL A 105 0.09 4.36 0.89
N ILE A 106 0.83 3.78 -0.04
CA ILE A 106 1.24 4.42 -1.31
C ILE A 106 0.51 3.67 -2.42
N ILE A 107 -0.54 4.26 -2.97
CA ILE A 107 -1.45 3.58 -3.88
C ILE A 107 -1.68 4.39 -5.15
N SER A 108 -2.19 3.71 -6.18
CA SER A 108 -2.69 4.39 -7.36
C SER A 108 -4.04 5.06 -7.12
N ASP A 109 -4.35 6.06 -7.92
CA ASP A 109 -5.68 6.64 -8.10
C ASP A 109 -6.69 5.67 -8.75
N GLN A 110 -6.31 4.48 -9.19
CA GLN A 110 -7.26 3.46 -9.71
C GLN A 110 -7.98 2.65 -8.61
N THR A 111 -8.16 3.26 -7.44
CA THR A 111 -8.81 2.71 -6.24
C THR A 111 -9.89 3.69 -5.73
N PRO A 112 -10.80 3.31 -4.81
CA PRO A 112 -11.79 4.24 -4.27
C PRO A 112 -11.24 5.22 -3.21
N TRP A 113 -9.95 5.15 -2.88
CA TRP A 113 -9.33 5.89 -1.78
C TRP A 113 -8.73 7.21 -2.28
N ARG A 114 -9.06 8.32 -1.61
CA ARG A 114 -8.68 9.69 -2.02
C ARG A 114 -8.36 10.61 -0.86
N GLY A 115 -7.51 11.60 -1.11
CA GLY A 115 -7.11 12.60 -0.11
C GLY A 115 -6.25 12.00 1.00
N LEU A 116 -5.46 10.98 0.66
CA LEU A 116 -4.57 10.30 1.61
C LEU A 116 -3.40 11.21 2.02
N GLU A 117 -2.85 11.94 1.05
CA GLU A 117 -1.72 12.85 1.27
C GLU A 117 -2.13 14.02 2.19
N GLU A 118 -3.28 14.61 1.91
CA GLU A 118 -3.88 15.69 2.72
C GLU A 118 -4.19 15.22 4.15
N ALA A 119 -4.59 13.96 4.32
CA ALA A 119 -4.83 13.36 5.62
C ALA A 119 -3.55 12.93 6.35
N GLY A 120 -2.39 12.94 5.68
CA GLY A 120 -1.13 12.40 6.19
C GLY A 120 -1.15 10.88 6.39
N ALA A 121 -2.05 10.17 5.70
CA ALA A 121 -2.26 8.73 5.80
C ALA A 121 -1.54 7.92 4.70
N GLY A 122 -0.86 8.61 3.78
CA GLY A 122 -0.26 8.00 2.61
C GLY A 122 -0.41 8.86 1.37
N TRP A 123 -0.51 8.25 0.19
CA TRP A 123 -0.63 8.92 -1.11
C TRP A 123 -1.55 8.15 -2.05
N ASP A 124 -2.45 8.87 -2.73
CA ASP A 124 -3.22 8.41 -3.89
C ASP A 124 -2.65 9.07 -5.18
N ILE A 125 -1.87 8.30 -5.93
CA ILE A 125 -1.01 8.81 -7.01
C ILE A 125 -1.57 8.39 -8.38
N GLU A 126 -1.60 9.31 -9.34
CA GLU A 126 -1.86 8.99 -10.75
C GLU A 126 -0.96 7.84 -11.23
N LEU A 127 -1.57 6.76 -11.74
CA LEU A 127 -0.85 5.51 -11.98
C LEU A 127 0.32 5.62 -12.98
N ASP A 128 0.21 6.52 -13.96
CA ASP A 128 1.28 6.78 -14.93
C ASP A 128 2.42 7.66 -14.38
N ASN A 129 2.24 8.22 -13.18
CA ASN A 129 3.19 9.14 -12.55
C ASN A 129 4.21 8.41 -11.67
N SER A 130 5.08 7.61 -12.31
CA SER A 130 6.14 6.86 -11.63
C SER A 130 7.04 7.72 -10.73
N SER A 131 7.31 8.97 -11.09
CA SER A 131 8.17 9.85 -10.30
C SER A 131 7.55 10.20 -8.94
N LYS A 132 6.23 10.38 -8.87
CA LYS A 132 5.53 10.59 -7.58
C LYS A 132 5.57 9.35 -6.69
N PHE A 133 5.45 8.15 -7.25
CA PHE A 133 5.63 6.92 -6.46
C PHE A 133 7.03 6.84 -5.86
N ILE A 134 8.06 7.11 -6.66
CA ILE A 134 9.45 7.13 -6.22
C ILE A 134 9.66 8.20 -5.13
N GLN A 135 9.06 9.39 -5.28
CA GLN A 135 9.11 10.44 -4.26
C GLN A 135 8.47 10.03 -2.94
N ALA A 136 7.29 9.41 -2.98
CA ALA A 136 6.60 8.92 -1.78
C ALA A 136 7.39 7.80 -1.07
N ILE A 137 7.94 6.85 -1.84
CA ILE A 137 8.83 5.80 -1.30
C ILE A 137 10.06 6.45 -0.65
N ASN A 138 10.71 7.37 -1.36
CA ASN A 138 11.92 8.02 -0.85
C ASN A 138 11.64 8.87 0.40
N HIS A 139 10.46 9.48 0.50
CA HIS A 139 10.00 10.16 1.70
C HIS A 139 9.94 9.18 2.88
N VAL A 140 9.22 8.06 2.75
CA VAL A 140 9.12 7.03 3.81
C VAL A 140 10.51 6.51 4.24
N VAL A 141 11.46 6.38 3.30
CA VAL A 141 12.83 5.92 3.63
C VAL A 141 13.64 6.93 4.47
N HIS A 142 13.26 8.22 4.46
CA HIS A 142 14.07 9.32 5.01
C HIS A 142 13.42 10.11 6.15
N ILE A 143 12.14 9.89 6.43
CA ILE A 143 11.47 10.47 7.58
C ILE A 143 12.02 9.91 8.90
N ASP A 144 11.88 10.69 9.97
CA ASP A 144 12.25 10.28 11.31
C ASP A 144 11.11 9.49 12.01
N ASP A 145 11.42 8.90 13.17
CA ASP A 145 10.45 8.11 13.93
C ASP A 145 9.22 8.92 14.34
N ASN A 146 9.36 10.23 14.60
CA ASN A 146 8.22 11.06 15.00
C ASN A 146 7.27 11.31 13.82
N GLU A 147 7.80 11.53 12.63
CA GLU A 147 7.01 11.69 11.41
C GLU A 147 6.37 10.36 11.00
N GLN A 148 7.07 9.23 11.11
CA GLN A 148 6.50 7.90 10.91
C GLN A 148 5.34 7.65 11.89
N LEU A 149 5.52 7.92 13.19
CA LEU A 149 4.46 7.76 14.19
C LEU A 149 3.22 8.62 13.88
N LYS A 150 3.41 9.84 13.35
CA LYS A 150 2.29 10.68 12.90
C LYS A 150 1.55 10.05 11.73
N MET A 151 2.27 9.58 10.70
CA MET A 151 1.66 8.93 9.54
C MET A 151 0.88 7.67 9.94
N ARG A 152 1.44 6.85 10.83
CA ARG A 152 0.78 5.66 11.38
C ARG A 152 -0.55 6.01 12.08
N SER A 153 -0.52 7.02 12.95
CA SER A 153 -1.72 7.54 13.64
C SER A 153 -2.77 8.10 12.67
N HIS A 154 -2.32 8.86 11.66
CA HIS A 154 -3.18 9.42 10.63
C HIS A 154 -3.82 8.35 9.74
N SER A 155 -3.12 7.26 9.44
CA SER A 155 -3.65 6.13 8.68
C SER A 155 -4.91 5.54 9.32
N LYS A 156 -4.83 5.26 10.63
CA LYS A 156 -5.98 4.76 11.40
C LYS A 156 -7.08 5.79 11.56
N LYS A 157 -6.73 7.06 11.78
CA LYS A 157 -7.72 8.15 11.85
C LYS A 157 -8.47 8.30 10.53
N TYR A 158 -7.77 8.23 9.40
CA TYR A 158 -8.35 8.30 8.07
C TYR A 158 -9.29 7.10 7.84
N ALA A 159 -8.85 5.87 8.11
CA ALA A 159 -9.71 4.69 8.04
C ALA A 159 -10.99 4.85 8.87
N ASN A 160 -10.87 5.21 10.15
CA ASN A 160 -12.02 5.43 11.03
C ASN A 160 -12.98 6.50 10.50
N SER A 161 -12.46 7.56 9.86
CA SER A 161 -13.30 8.61 9.27
C SER A 161 -14.12 8.13 8.07
N LYS A 162 -13.56 7.20 7.27
CA LYS A 162 -14.22 6.62 6.09
C LYS A 162 -15.19 5.50 6.47
N PHE A 163 -14.89 4.75 7.53
CA PHE A 163 -15.71 3.62 8.00
C PHE A 163 -16.61 3.97 9.18
N ASN A 164 -16.80 5.25 9.51
CA ASN A 164 -17.67 5.63 10.62
C ASN A 164 -19.13 5.23 10.29
N LEU A 165 -19.47 3.99 10.66
CA LEU A 165 -20.72 3.29 10.37
C LEU A 165 -21.93 4.08 10.84
N GLU A 166 -21.78 4.91 11.88
CA GLU A 166 -22.80 5.84 12.34
C GLU A 166 -23.21 6.87 11.27
N ASN A 167 -22.27 7.42 10.50
CA ASN A 167 -22.60 8.35 9.42
C ASN A 167 -23.25 7.64 8.23
N LEU A 168 -22.74 6.47 7.84
CA LEU A 168 -23.31 5.69 6.75
C LEU A 168 -24.73 5.20 7.10
N LYS A 169 -24.95 4.76 8.34
CA LYS A 169 -26.25 4.35 8.87
C LYS A 169 -27.21 5.53 8.95
N ASN A 170 -26.74 6.69 9.40
CA ASN A 170 -27.55 7.91 9.44
C ASN A 170 -27.93 8.41 8.03
N GLU A 171 -27.02 8.35 7.05
CA GLU A 171 -27.31 8.67 5.65
C GLU A 171 -28.33 7.69 5.04
N TYR A 172 -28.19 6.39 5.30
CA TYR A 172 -29.14 5.37 4.84
C TYR A 172 -30.53 5.57 5.45
N ILE A 173 -30.61 5.82 6.75
CA ILE A 173 -31.87 6.11 7.44
C ILE A 173 -32.51 7.38 6.86
N LYS A 174 -31.72 8.41 6.57
CA LYS A 174 -32.21 9.66 5.97
C LYS A 174 -32.79 9.43 4.57
N ALA A 175 -32.09 8.65 3.74
CA ALA A 175 -32.55 8.32 2.37
C ALA A 175 -33.85 7.49 2.37
N LEU A 176 -33.97 6.53 3.30
CA LEU A 176 -35.17 5.70 3.47
C LEU A 176 -36.36 6.50 4.02
N ASN A 177 -36.13 7.50 4.87
CA ASN A 177 -37.18 8.36 5.44
C ASN A 177 -37.66 9.47 4.48
N THR A 178 -37.02 9.62 3.32
CA THR A 178 -37.43 10.54 2.25
C THR A 178 -38.19 9.86 1.11
N LEU A 179 -38.44 8.55 1.20
CA LEU A 179 -39.35 7.76 0.36
C LEU A 179 -40.75 7.69 0.99
#